data_AF-A0A9N9P5X0-F1
#
_entry.id   AF-A0A9N9P5X0-F1
#
_cell.length_a   1.000
_cell.length_b   1.000
_cell.length_c   1.000
_cell.angle_alpha   90.00
_cell.angle_beta   90.00
_cell.angle_gamma   90.00
#
_symmetry.space_group_name_H-M   'P 1'
#
loop_
_entity.id
_entity.type
_entity.pdbx_description
1 polymer ?
#
loop_
_entity_poly.entity_id
_entity_poly.type
_entity_poly.pdbx_seq_one_letter_code
_entity_poly.pdbx_strand_id
1 'polypeptide(L)'
;ARLTVCHDKNFIDIKLKEQWSATKVKNMGLSNQLDENNSLFQDLFRSYKENIETKAALLNKKLRFYNYITYTVLKIEQDPIQLRLRVGDIVELPEESE
;
A
#
# COMPACT_ATOMS: atom_id res chain seq x y z
N ALA A 1 4.34 -1.92 16.19
CA ALA A 1 3.46 -1.86 15.00
C ALA A 1 3.34 -0.41 14.61
N ARG A 2 3.41 -0.09 13.31
CA ARG A 2 3.26 1.30 12.88
C ARG A 2 1.81 1.56 12.52
N LEU A 3 1.23 2.61 13.10
CA LEU A 3 -0.10 3.08 12.75
C LEU A 3 -0.03 4.02 11.55
N THR A 4 -1.07 4.00 10.73
CA THR A 4 -1.24 4.95 9.62
C THR A 4 -2.72 5.25 9.43
N VAL A 5 -3.02 6.21 8.56
CA VAL A 5 -4.37 6.74 8.33
C VAL A 5 -4.74 6.58 6.85
N CYS A 6 -6.00 6.30 6.57
CA CYS A 6 -6.58 6.34 5.23
C CYS A 6 -7.38 7.63 5.08
N HIS A 7 -7.42 8.18 3.87
CA HIS A 7 -8.32 9.29 3.55
C HIS A 7 -9.77 8.80 3.36
N ASP A 8 -9.97 7.52 3.06
CA ASP A 8 -11.28 6.89 3.09
C ASP A 8 -11.64 6.48 4.53
N LYS A 9 -12.69 7.11 5.05
CA LYS A 9 -13.22 6.89 6.41
C LYS A 9 -13.74 5.48 6.67
N ASN A 10 -13.99 4.71 5.62
CA ASN A 10 -14.45 3.32 5.74
C ASN A 10 -13.31 2.36 6.12
N PHE A 11 -12.05 2.82 6.09
CA PHE A 11 -10.88 2.01 6.44
C PHE A 11 -10.19 2.59 7.68
N ILE A 12 -10.29 1.88 8.80
CA ILE A 12 -9.75 2.33 10.10
C ILE A 12 -8.76 1.31 10.68
N ASP A 13 -8.12 1.69 11.80
CA ASP A 13 -7.21 0.83 12.58
C ASP A 13 -6.06 0.21 11.77
N ILE A 14 -5.57 0.93 10.77
CA ILE A 14 -4.54 0.45 9.86
C ILE A 14 -3.21 0.30 10.60
N LYS A 15 -2.73 -0.94 10.67
CA LYS A 15 -1.48 -1.32 11.34
C LYS A 15 -0.56 -2.03 10.36
N LEU A 16 0.64 -1.47 10.18
CA LEU A 16 1.74 -2.05 9.44
C LEU A 16 2.65 -2.80 10.41
N LYS A 17 2.98 -4.04 10.10
CA LYS A 17 3.70 -4.94 11.01
C LYS A 17 4.91 -5.57 10.33
N GLU A 18 5.95 -5.80 11.13
CA GLU A 18 7.18 -6.48 10.69
C GLU A 18 7.78 -5.82 9.45
N GLN A 19 8.24 -4.58 9.60
CA GLN A 19 8.96 -3.86 8.56
C GLN A 19 10.20 -4.66 8.15
N TRP A 20 10.43 -4.79 6.85
CA TRP A 20 11.59 -5.50 6.34
C TRP A 20 12.85 -4.68 6.54
N SER A 21 13.95 -5.38 6.85
CA SER A 21 15.28 -4.79 6.85
C SER A 21 15.75 -4.52 5.42
N ALA A 22 16.69 -3.58 5.26
CA ALA A 22 17.28 -3.30 3.95
C ALA A 22 17.92 -4.55 3.31
N THR A 23 18.54 -5.42 4.12
CA THR A 23 19.09 -6.70 3.68
C THR A 23 18.00 -7.62 3.12
N LYS A 24 16.86 -7.77 3.82
CA LYS A 24 15.75 -8.60 3.33
C LYS A 24 15.20 -8.08 2.02
N VAL A 25 14.98 -6.76 1.91
CA VAL A 25 14.50 -6.13 0.67
C VAL A 25 15.45 -6.45 -0.49
N LYS A 26 16.75 -6.25 -0.31
CA LYS A 26 17.76 -6.52 -1.33
C LYS A 26 17.81 -8.00 -1.73
N ASN A 27 17.71 -8.91 -0.75
CA ASN A 27 17.71 -10.36 -1.00
C ASN A 27 16.48 -10.82 -1.80
N MET A 28 15.36 -10.09 -1.71
CA MET A 28 14.15 -10.33 -2.51
C MET A 28 14.20 -9.65 -3.89
N GLY A 29 15.33 -9.03 -4.25
CA GLY A 29 15.48 -8.31 -5.53
C GLY A 29 14.68 -7.00 -5.61
N LEU A 30 14.20 -6.48 -4.49
CA LEU A 30 13.38 -5.28 -4.43
C LEU A 30 14.23 -4.03 -4.16
N SER A 31 13.69 -2.86 -4.51
CA SER A 31 14.29 -1.56 -4.22
C SER A 31 13.41 -0.75 -3.25
N ASN A 32 14.06 -0.01 -2.34
CA ASN A 32 13.39 0.97 -1.49
C ASN A 32 13.18 2.32 -2.20
N GLN A 33 13.57 2.45 -3.46
CA GLN A 33 13.35 3.64 -4.27
C GLN A 33 12.37 3.31 -5.40
N LEU A 34 11.53 4.28 -5.73
CA LEU A 34 10.71 4.22 -6.93
C LEU A 34 11.60 4.51 -8.15
N ASP A 35 11.35 3.78 -9.23
CA ASP A 35 11.97 3.97 -10.53
C ASP A 35 10.90 4.50 -11.48
N GLU A 36 11.20 5.57 -12.20
CA GLU A 36 10.27 6.19 -13.15
C GLU A 36 9.87 5.26 -14.29
N ASN A 37 10.71 4.27 -14.61
CA ASN A 37 10.45 3.27 -15.64
C ASN A 37 9.63 2.09 -15.11
N ASN A 38 9.39 2.01 -13.80
CA ASN A 38 8.60 0.95 -13.20
C ASN A 38 7.10 1.22 -13.38
N SER A 39 6.32 0.20 -13.77
CA SER A 39 4.87 0.30 -13.93
C SER A 39 4.17 0.79 -12.66
N LEU A 40 4.61 0.34 -11.48
CA LEU A 40 4.08 0.79 -10.19
C LEU A 40 4.21 2.30 -10.01
N PHE A 41 5.32 2.89 -10.47
CA PHE A 41 5.47 4.35 -10.40
C PHE A 41 4.45 5.07 -11.28
N GLN A 42 4.21 4.55 -12.49
CA GLN A 42 3.24 5.14 -13.42
C GLN A 42 1.81 5.06 -12.85
N ASP A 43 1.44 3.92 -12.25
CA ASP A 43 0.14 3.72 -11.63
C ASP A 43 -0.06 4.62 -10.41
N LEU A 44 0.96 4.73 -9.55
CA LEU A 44 0.95 5.64 -8.40
C LEU A 44 0.84 7.10 -8.85
N PHE A 45 1.62 7.51 -9.85
CA PHE A 45 1.58 8.89 -10.35
C PHE A 45 0.23 9.23 -10.97
N ARG A 46 -0.38 8.29 -11.72
CA ARG A 46 -1.72 8.46 -12.29
C ARG A 46 -2.78 8.59 -11.20
N SER A 47 -2.76 7.68 -10.23
CA SER A 47 -3.77 7.61 -9.15
C SER A 47 -3.72 8.81 -8.20
N TYR A 48 -2.53 9.35 -7.95
CA TYR A 48 -2.32 10.47 -7.04
C TYR A 48 -1.98 11.77 -7.75
N LYS A 49 -2.24 11.89 -9.06
CA LYS A 49 -1.86 13.05 -9.87
C LYS A 49 -2.43 14.36 -9.30
N GLU A 50 -3.65 14.32 -8.75
CA GLU A 50 -4.31 15.49 -8.16
C GLU A 50 -3.72 15.89 -6.80
N ASN A 51 -3.06 14.96 -6.10
CA ASN A 51 -2.48 15.19 -4.76
C ASN A 51 -0.96 15.37 -4.79
N ILE A 52 -0.30 15.09 -5.91
CA ILE A 52 1.15 15.15 -6.06
C ILE A 52 1.49 16.19 -7.13
N GLU A 53 2.10 17.29 -6.69
CA GLU A 53 2.45 18.42 -7.58
C GLU A 53 3.46 18.04 -8.67
N THR A 54 4.39 17.11 -8.38
CA THR A 54 5.47 16.73 -9.32
C THR A 54 5.83 15.25 -9.25
N LYS A 55 6.26 14.68 -10.39
CA LYS A 55 6.86 13.33 -10.45
C LYS A 55 8.03 13.16 -9.48
N ALA A 56 8.86 14.20 -9.34
CA ALA A 56 10.01 14.20 -8.44
C ALA A 56 9.62 14.01 -6.96
N ALA A 57 8.47 14.57 -6.53
CA ALA A 57 7.97 14.38 -5.18
C ALA A 57 7.63 12.90 -4.88
N LEU A 58 7.22 12.14 -5.89
CA LEU A 58 6.98 10.71 -5.78
C LEU A 58 8.29 9.91 -5.84
N LEU A 59 9.20 10.22 -6.78
CA LEU A 59 10.49 9.52 -6.92
C LEU A 59 11.37 9.65 -5.66
N ASN A 60 11.32 10.79 -4.98
CA ASN A 60 12.09 11.02 -3.76
C ASN A 60 11.52 10.28 -2.52
N LYS A 61 10.34 9.65 -2.62
CA LYS A 61 9.79 8.85 -1.51
C LYS A 61 10.48 7.50 -1.44
N LYS A 62 10.91 7.15 -0.22
CA LYS A 62 11.40 5.79 0.08
C LYS A 62 10.24 4.83 0.33
N LEU A 63 10.18 3.77 -0.46
CA LEU A 63 9.29 2.64 -0.22
C LEU A 63 9.70 1.89 1.06
N ARG A 64 8.70 1.40 1.78
CA ARG A 64 8.89 0.57 2.97
C ARG A 64 8.05 -0.69 2.83
N PHE A 65 8.69 -1.84 3.03
CA PHE A 65 8.06 -3.15 2.90
C PHE A 65 7.76 -3.72 4.28
N TYR A 66 6.67 -4.47 4.39
CA TYR A 66 6.15 -5.04 5.63
C TYR A 66 5.67 -6.47 5.33
N ASN A 67 5.77 -7.40 6.28
CA ASN A 67 5.24 -8.76 6.07
C ASN A 67 3.71 -8.76 5.91
N TYR A 68 3.02 -7.86 6.62
CA TYR A 68 1.58 -7.76 6.54
C TYR A 68 1.02 -6.41 7.02
N ILE A 69 -0.19 -6.16 6.57
CA ILE A 69 -1.05 -5.05 6.98
C ILE A 69 -2.33 -5.63 7.60
N THR A 70 -2.83 -4.99 8.65
CA THR A 70 -4.17 -5.24 9.17
C THR A 70 -4.97 -3.95 9.19
N TYR A 71 -6.24 -4.01 8.88
CA TYR A 71 -7.15 -2.87 8.92
C TYR A 71 -8.59 -3.35 9.14
N THR A 72 -9.45 -2.46 9.57
CA THR A 72 -10.88 -2.73 9.75
C THR A 72 -11.65 -1.99 8.66
N VAL A 73 -12.56 -2.70 7.99
CA VAL A 73 -13.47 -2.15 6.98
C VAL A 73 -14.83 -1.91 7.64
N LEU A 74 -15.32 -0.69 7.52
CA LEU A 74 -16.67 -0.29 7.92
C LEU A 74 -17.57 -0.34 6.69
N LYS A 75 -18.70 -1.03 6.79
CA LYS A 75 -19.72 -1.08 5.75
C LYS A 75 -21.04 -0.61 6.37
N ILE A 76 -21.86 0.09 5.57
CA ILE A 76 -23.17 0.56 6.00
C ILE A 76 -24.01 -0.66 6.37
N GLU A 77 -24.64 -0.64 7.55
CA GLU A 77 -25.54 -1.68 8.06
C GLU A 77 -24.90 -3.08 8.18
N GLN A 78 -23.58 -3.17 8.27
CA GLN A 78 -22.86 -4.42 8.49
C GLN A 78 -21.86 -4.28 9.63
N ASP A 79 -21.57 -5.39 10.29
CA ASP A 79 -20.54 -5.43 11.32
C ASP A 79 -19.16 -5.09 10.73
N PRO A 80 -18.31 -4.37 11.48
CA PRO A 80 -16.94 -4.10 11.06
C PRO A 80 -16.15 -5.38 10.79
N ILE A 81 -15.47 -5.44 9.66
CA ILE A 81 -14.68 -6.61 9.25
C ILE A 81 -13.20 -6.29 9.41
N GLN A 82 -12.49 -7.05 10.25
CA GLN A 82 -11.04 -6.96 10.33
C GLN A 82 -10.38 -7.82 9.25
N LEU A 83 -9.58 -7.19 8.40
CA LEU A 83 -8.79 -7.84 7.35
C LEU A 83 -7.31 -7.86 7.71
N ARG A 84 -6.63 -8.91 7.25
CA ARG A 84 -5.17 -9.06 7.29
C ARG A 84 -4.69 -9.52 5.93
N LEU A 85 -3.83 -8.73 5.29
CA LEU A 85 -3.17 -9.09 4.05
C LEU A 85 -1.68 -9.30 4.30
N ARG A 86 -1.17 -10.47 3.90
CA ARG A 86 0.22 -10.88 4.04
C ARG A 86 0.85 -11.07 2.66
N VAL A 87 2.16 -10.91 2.60
CA VAL A 87 2.92 -11.26 1.39
C VAL A 87 2.74 -12.76 1.11
N GLY A 88 2.26 -13.08 -0.10
CA GLY A 88 1.97 -14.44 -0.55
C GLY A 88 0.50 -14.85 -0.44
N ASP A 89 -0.36 -14.02 0.16
CA ASP A 89 -1.81 -14.25 0.13
C ASP A 89 -2.33 -14.07 -1.32
N ILE A 90 -3.27 -14.92 -1.72
CA ILE A 90 -4.01 -14.79 -2.98
C ILE A 90 -5.27 -13.97 -2.68
N VAL A 91 -5.50 -12.92 -3.45
CA VAL A 91 -6.66 -12.04 -3.33
C VAL A 91 -7.43 -12.01 -4.64
N GLU A 92 -8.74 -12.20 -4.55
CA GLU A 92 -9.67 -12.03 -5.66
C GLU A 92 -10.09 -10.56 -5.70
N LEU A 93 -9.86 -9.92 -6.86
CA LEU A 93 -10.35 -8.58 -7.13
C LEU A 93 -11.60 -8.69 -8.01
N PRO A 94 -12.72 -8.02 -7.66
CA PRO A 94 -13.86 -7.96 -8.55
C PRO A 94 -13.44 -7.30 -9.87
N GLU A 95 -13.92 -7.82 -11.00
CA GLU A 95 -13.68 -7.20 -12.30
C GLU A 95 -14.25 -5.78 -12.30
N GLU A 96 -13.46 -4.81 -12.77
CA GLU A 96 -13.96 -3.47 -13.03
C GLU A 96 -14.98 -3.57 -14.17
N SER A 97 -16.24 -3.23 -13.91
CA SER A 97 -17.25 -3.12 -14.96
C SER A 97 -16.87 -1.99 -15.91
N GLU A 98 -16.70 -2.31 -17.19
CA GLU A 98 -16.43 -1.36 -18.30
C GLU A 98 -17.47 -0.24 -18.42
#